data_AF-A0A0F8Z0H0-F1
#
_entry.id   AF-A0A0F8Z0H0-F1
#
_cell.length_a   1.000
_cell.length_b   1.000
_cell.length_c   1.000
_cell.angle_alpha   90.00
_cell.angle_beta   90.00
_cell.angle_gamma   90.00
#
_symmetry.space_group_name_H-M   'P 1'
#
loop_
_entity.id
_entity.type
_entity.pdbx_description
1 polymer ?
#
loop_
_entity_poly.entity_id
_entity_poly.type
_entity_poly.pdbx_seq_one_letter_code
_entity_poly.pdbx_strand_id
1 'polypeptide(L)'
;MMIPFSKALDTNNMLCKYRKSGNVMENMFTLHAYHPINQPIENNTWGLKYGARTFKLYFKNLIDALEFKLNPVDRIIKNNEKIEVVMHNKIIGNLTDNYEEFNNNNKILLLNGSSEYIEIPNNSVDAVVTDPPYYDNVMYSELSDFFYVWLRLGLKENYGNFRSELTPKRAEIVKNKYQNKGNKEFIEGLTRVFRECYEKLKDEGLFVFTFHHGGKEAW
;
A
#
# COMPACT_ATOMS: atom_id res chain seq x y z
N MET A 1 -16.25 4.23 -1.73
CA MET A 1 -16.00 5.69 -1.87
C MET A 1 -14.70 6.16 -1.23
N MET A 2 -14.28 5.62 -0.08
CA MET A 2 -13.06 6.09 0.61
C MET A 2 -11.77 5.92 -0.19
N ILE A 3 -11.61 4.82 -0.94
CA ILE A 3 -10.41 4.58 -1.75
C ILE A 3 -10.24 5.68 -2.83
N PRO A 4 -11.24 5.96 -3.69
CA PRO A 4 -11.17 7.09 -4.62
C PRO A 4 -10.98 8.45 -3.95
N PHE A 5 -11.62 8.68 -2.78
CA PHE A 5 -11.46 9.93 -2.04
C PHE A 5 -10.02 10.11 -1.55
N SER A 6 -9.48 9.13 -0.83
CA SER A 6 -8.10 9.15 -0.34
C SER A 6 -7.12 9.34 -1.50
N LYS A 7 -7.32 8.62 -2.61
CA LYS A 7 -6.47 8.75 -3.79
C LYS A 7 -6.57 10.11 -4.47
N ALA A 8 -7.70 10.81 -4.36
CA ALA A 8 -7.85 12.15 -4.91
C ALA A 8 -7.11 13.23 -4.10
N LEU A 9 -6.83 12.99 -2.81
CA LEU A 9 -6.22 14.00 -1.95
C LEU A 9 -4.83 14.44 -2.46
N ASP A 10 -4.00 13.49 -2.92
CA ASP A 10 -2.63 13.75 -3.39
C ASP A 10 -2.53 14.55 -4.71
N THR A 11 -3.68 14.84 -5.31
CA THR A 11 -3.85 15.48 -6.62
C THR A 11 -4.89 16.59 -6.59
N ASN A 12 -5.39 16.96 -5.40
CA ASN A 12 -6.33 18.06 -5.19
C ASN A 12 -5.93 18.86 -3.96
N ASN A 13 -4.72 19.44 -4.01
CA ASN A 13 -4.16 20.25 -2.94
C ASN A 13 -3.08 21.21 -3.49
N MET A 14 -2.69 22.19 -2.68
CA MET A 14 -1.72 23.24 -3.05
C MET A 14 -0.24 22.80 -3.08
N LEU A 15 0.07 21.53 -2.85
CA LEU A 15 1.40 20.94 -3.03
C LEU A 15 1.54 20.26 -4.41
N CYS A 16 0.52 20.36 -5.26
CA CYS A 16 0.56 19.87 -6.63
C CYS A 16 1.24 20.88 -7.55
N LYS A 17 1.95 20.38 -8.58
CA LYS A 17 2.68 21.19 -9.56
C LYS A 17 2.32 20.81 -10.99
N TYR A 18 2.52 21.73 -11.92
CA TYR A 18 2.28 21.47 -13.34
C TYR A 18 3.42 20.65 -13.95
N ARG A 19 3.08 19.57 -14.67
CA ARG A 19 4.04 18.80 -15.48
C ARG A 19 3.89 19.15 -16.96
N LYS A 20 4.89 19.89 -17.47
CA LYS A 20 4.97 20.32 -18.88
C LYS A 20 4.97 19.16 -19.88
N SER A 21 5.68 18.06 -19.61
CA SER A 21 5.82 16.95 -20.57
C SER A 21 4.51 16.24 -20.92
N GLY A 22 3.47 16.37 -20.08
CA GLY A 22 2.17 15.78 -20.34
C GLY A 22 1.03 16.80 -20.37
N ASN A 23 1.31 18.09 -20.26
CA ASN A 23 0.32 19.15 -20.08
C ASN A 23 -0.74 18.83 -19.00
N VAL A 24 -0.30 18.22 -17.90
CA VAL A 24 -1.17 17.75 -16.81
C VAL A 24 -0.61 18.15 -15.47
N MET A 25 -1.45 18.13 -14.44
CA MET A 25 -0.99 18.18 -13.06
C MET A 25 -0.14 16.95 -12.72
N GLU A 26 0.85 17.16 -11.86
CA GLU A 26 1.61 16.12 -11.17
C GLU A 26 1.21 15.98 -9.71
N ASN A 27 1.20 14.74 -9.22
CA ASN A 27 0.92 14.39 -7.85
C ASN A 27 2.00 14.96 -6.89
N MET A 28 1.59 15.39 -5.70
CA MET A 28 2.48 15.97 -4.69
C MET A 28 3.62 15.05 -4.24
N PHE A 29 3.39 13.73 -4.17
CA PHE A 29 4.33 12.73 -3.64
C PHE A 29 5.17 12.02 -4.71
N THR A 30 5.38 12.63 -5.87
CA THR A 30 6.30 12.09 -6.89
C THR A 30 7.74 11.91 -6.40
N LEU A 31 8.14 12.62 -5.34
CA LEU A 31 9.45 12.51 -4.70
C LEU A 31 9.38 11.87 -3.31
N HIS A 32 8.25 11.26 -2.92
CA HIS A 32 8.02 10.71 -1.58
C HIS A 32 8.36 11.68 -0.44
N ALA A 33 8.03 12.96 -0.60
CA ALA A 33 8.31 14.02 0.38
C ALA A 33 7.28 15.15 0.31
N TYR A 34 7.13 15.90 1.40
CA TYR A 34 6.42 17.18 1.38
C TYR A 34 7.32 18.25 0.79
N HIS A 35 7.02 18.67 -0.44
CA HIS A 35 7.81 19.66 -1.14
C HIS A 35 7.00 20.95 -1.35
N PRO A 36 7.46 22.10 -0.81
CA PRO A 36 6.85 23.39 -1.10
C PRO A 36 6.89 23.69 -2.60
N ILE A 37 5.77 24.12 -3.16
CA ILE A 37 5.65 24.44 -4.59
C ILE A 37 5.49 25.95 -4.76
N ASN A 38 6.39 26.56 -5.55
CA ASN A 38 6.35 28.00 -5.83
C ASN A 38 5.18 28.41 -6.76
N GLN A 39 4.74 27.49 -7.61
CA GLN A 39 3.62 27.69 -8.55
C GLN A 39 2.62 26.56 -8.36
N PRO A 40 1.85 26.60 -7.26
CA PRO A 40 0.86 25.57 -6.98
C PRO A 40 -0.22 25.61 -8.05
N ILE A 41 -0.74 24.43 -8.38
CA ILE A 41 -1.90 24.30 -9.24
C ILE A 41 -2.93 23.42 -8.55
N GLU A 42 -4.20 23.72 -8.77
CA GLU A 42 -5.30 22.88 -8.32
C GLU A 42 -5.97 22.20 -9.51
N ASN A 43 -6.41 20.97 -9.30
CA ASN A 43 -7.12 20.20 -10.30
C ASN A 43 -8.61 20.48 -10.17
N ASN A 44 -9.37 20.14 -11.21
CA ASN A 44 -10.80 20.02 -11.02
C ASN A 44 -11.11 18.75 -10.23
N THR A 45 -11.62 18.89 -9.01
CA THR A 45 -11.88 17.77 -8.08
C THR A 45 -12.71 16.67 -8.71
N TRP A 46 -13.83 17.03 -9.33
CA TRP A 46 -14.77 16.07 -9.91
C TRP A 46 -14.29 15.53 -11.26
N GLY A 47 -13.58 16.36 -12.01
CA GLY A 47 -13.11 16.08 -13.35
C GLY A 47 -14.09 16.52 -14.45
N LEU A 48 -13.52 16.84 -15.62
CA LEU A 48 -14.25 17.23 -16.81
C LEU A 48 -14.20 16.12 -17.88
N LYS A 49 -14.56 16.45 -19.13
CA LYS A 49 -14.39 15.55 -20.28
C LYS A 49 -12.91 15.14 -20.47
N TYR A 50 -12.00 16.05 -20.16
CA TYR A 50 -10.56 15.85 -20.23
C TYR A 50 -9.91 16.16 -18.88
N GLY A 51 -8.67 15.71 -18.71
CA GLY A 51 -7.88 15.89 -17.49
C GLY A 51 -7.30 14.58 -17.00
N ALA A 52 -6.47 14.65 -15.97
CA ALA A 52 -5.86 13.50 -15.33
C ALA A 52 -6.07 13.57 -13.82
N ARG A 53 -6.04 12.41 -13.15
CA ARG A 53 -5.97 12.33 -11.68
C ARG A 53 -7.14 13.02 -10.96
N THR A 54 -8.35 12.86 -11.49
CA THR A 54 -9.58 13.43 -10.94
C THR A 54 -10.36 12.39 -10.14
N PHE A 55 -11.27 12.81 -9.27
CA PHE A 55 -12.12 11.89 -8.52
C PHE A 55 -12.92 10.95 -9.44
N LYS A 56 -13.51 11.47 -10.52
CA LYS A 56 -14.24 10.65 -11.50
C LYS A 56 -13.35 9.56 -12.12
N LEU A 57 -12.08 9.87 -12.42
CA LEU A 57 -11.16 8.88 -12.97
C LEU A 57 -10.80 7.82 -11.92
N TYR A 58 -10.51 8.21 -10.68
CA TYR A 58 -10.23 7.25 -9.61
C TYR A 58 -11.44 6.40 -9.24
N PHE A 59 -12.64 6.97 -9.31
CA PHE A 59 -13.88 6.20 -9.15
C PHE A 59 -14.05 5.19 -10.28
N LYS A 60 -13.80 5.59 -11.53
CA LYS A 60 -13.79 4.66 -12.67
C LYS A 60 -12.77 3.53 -12.45
N ASN A 61 -11.54 3.83 -12.05
CA ASN A 61 -10.53 2.81 -11.77
C ASN A 61 -10.99 1.80 -10.70
N LEU A 62 -11.76 2.23 -9.70
CA LEU A 62 -12.36 1.32 -8.73
C LEU A 62 -13.40 0.39 -9.39
N ILE A 63 -14.24 0.90 -10.29
CA ILE A 63 -15.18 0.07 -11.05
C ILE A 63 -14.42 -0.91 -11.95
N ASP A 64 -13.42 -0.44 -12.69
CA ASP A 64 -12.58 -1.28 -13.56
C ASP A 64 -11.89 -2.39 -12.73
N ALA A 65 -11.44 -2.10 -11.50
CA ALA A 65 -10.88 -3.09 -10.58
C ALA A 65 -11.92 -4.12 -10.09
N LEU A 66 -13.16 -3.69 -9.85
CA LEU A 66 -14.27 -4.60 -9.50
C LEU A 66 -14.68 -5.49 -10.69
N GLU A 67 -14.59 -4.99 -11.91
CA GLU A 67 -14.79 -5.79 -13.12
C GLU A 67 -13.65 -6.79 -13.33
N PHE A 68 -12.39 -6.34 -13.16
CA PHE A 68 -11.21 -7.21 -13.22
C PHE A 68 -11.28 -8.34 -12.19
N LYS A 69 -11.81 -8.08 -10.99
CA LYS A 69 -12.05 -9.11 -9.97
C LYS A 69 -12.89 -10.29 -10.51
N LEU A 70 -13.87 -10.00 -11.37
CA LEU A 70 -14.79 -10.98 -11.94
C LEU A 70 -14.25 -11.63 -13.22
N ASN A 71 -13.45 -10.89 -13.99
CA ASN A 71 -12.87 -11.34 -15.25
C ASN A 71 -11.37 -10.98 -15.28
N PRO A 72 -10.54 -11.63 -14.44
CA PRO A 72 -9.13 -11.32 -14.39
C PRO A 72 -8.45 -11.72 -15.70
N VAL A 73 -7.48 -10.91 -16.11
CA VAL A 73 -6.67 -11.15 -17.30
C VAL A 73 -5.20 -11.16 -16.93
N ASP A 74 -4.44 -12.03 -17.58
CA ASP A 74 -2.99 -12.09 -17.51
C ASP A 74 -2.39 -11.85 -18.90
N ARG A 75 -1.08 -11.65 -18.99
CA ARG A 75 -0.37 -11.36 -20.23
C ARG A 75 0.75 -12.37 -20.45
N ILE A 76 0.61 -13.17 -21.49
CA ILE A 76 1.65 -14.11 -21.93
C ILE A 76 2.38 -13.57 -23.14
N ILE A 77 3.63 -13.99 -23.32
CA ILE A 77 4.39 -13.72 -24.54
C ILE A 77 4.28 -14.97 -25.42
N LYS A 78 3.74 -14.82 -26.63
CA LYS A 78 3.67 -15.87 -27.65
C LYS A 78 4.13 -15.28 -28.97
N ASN A 79 5.11 -15.92 -29.63
CA ASN A 79 5.70 -15.45 -30.88
C ASN A 79 6.22 -14.00 -30.81
N ASN A 80 6.88 -13.61 -29.72
CA ASN A 80 7.32 -12.23 -29.43
C ASN A 80 6.21 -11.18 -29.34
N GLU A 81 4.94 -11.58 -29.30
CA GLU A 81 3.81 -10.70 -29.08
C GLU A 81 3.22 -10.91 -27.68
N LYS A 82 2.79 -9.81 -27.07
CA LYS A 82 2.13 -9.81 -25.78
C LYS A 82 0.64 -10.03 -25.98
N ILE A 83 0.14 -11.19 -25.57
CA ILE A 83 -1.25 -11.58 -25.72
C ILE A 83 -1.92 -11.58 -24.35
N GLU A 84 -3.09 -10.96 -24.27
CA GLU A 84 -3.92 -11.00 -23.07
C GLU A 84 -4.72 -12.31 -23.02
N VAL A 85 -4.71 -12.97 -21.87
CA VAL A 85 -5.35 -14.25 -21.63
C VAL A 85 -6.30 -14.11 -20.45
N VAL A 86 -7.56 -14.52 -20.65
CA VAL A 86 -8.55 -14.51 -19.58
C VAL A 86 -8.24 -15.63 -18.60
N MET A 87 -8.15 -15.29 -17.33
CA MET A 87 -7.91 -16.23 -16.25
C MET A 87 -9.22 -16.90 -15.84
N HIS A 88 -9.17 -18.22 -15.60
CA HIS A 88 -10.38 -18.98 -15.24
C HIS A 88 -10.83 -18.73 -13.79
N ASN A 89 -9.89 -18.36 -12.91
CA ASN A 89 -10.17 -18.17 -11.48
C ASN A 89 -10.54 -16.71 -11.19
N LYS A 90 -11.77 -16.50 -10.72
CA LYS A 90 -12.22 -15.19 -10.23
C LYS A 90 -11.57 -14.88 -8.88
N ILE A 91 -11.32 -13.59 -8.62
CA ILE A 91 -10.74 -13.12 -7.35
C ILE A 91 -11.89 -12.87 -6.37
N ILE A 92 -12.65 -13.91 -6.01
CA ILE A 92 -13.82 -13.80 -5.12
C ILE A 92 -13.63 -14.64 -3.86
N GLY A 93 -14.04 -14.08 -2.73
CA GLY A 93 -14.02 -14.74 -1.43
C GLY A 93 -14.73 -13.89 -0.39
N ASN A 94 -15.32 -14.55 0.61
CA ASN A 94 -15.77 -13.86 1.80
C ASN A 94 -14.56 -13.55 2.68
N LEU A 95 -14.56 -12.33 3.22
CA LEU A 95 -13.52 -11.84 4.11
C LEU A 95 -13.88 -12.22 5.55
N THR A 96 -12.89 -12.62 6.32
CA THR A 96 -12.94 -12.66 7.79
C THR A 96 -11.66 -12.03 8.34
N ASP A 97 -11.73 -11.49 9.55
CA ASP A 97 -10.58 -11.05 10.34
C ASP A 97 -10.24 -12.05 11.47
N ASN A 98 -10.94 -13.18 11.53
CA ASN A 98 -10.77 -14.23 12.52
C ASN A 98 -10.26 -15.53 11.86
N TYR A 99 -9.13 -16.04 12.31
CA TYR A 99 -8.55 -17.28 11.78
C TYR A 99 -9.46 -18.50 11.99
N GLU A 100 -10.22 -18.58 13.09
CA GLU A 100 -11.12 -19.71 13.35
C GLU A 100 -12.29 -19.77 12.36
N GLU A 101 -12.64 -18.63 11.75
CA GLU A 101 -13.64 -18.54 10.71
C GLU A 101 -13.05 -18.76 9.31
N PHE A 102 -11.72 -18.77 9.16
CA PHE A 102 -11.03 -18.95 7.90
C PHE A 102 -11.18 -20.39 7.42
N ASN A 103 -11.94 -20.58 6.34
CA ASN A 103 -12.32 -21.89 5.82
C ASN A 103 -12.66 -21.81 4.33
N ASN A 104 -13.14 -22.92 3.75
CA ASN A 104 -13.47 -22.97 2.32
C ASN A 104 -14.55 -21.95 1.87
N ASN A 105 -15.44 -21.51 2.77
CA ASN A 105 -16.43 -20.47 2.50
C ASN A 105 -15.86 -19.05 2.72
N ASN A 106 -14.98 -18.87 3.71
CA ASN A 106 -14.25 -17.64 3.99
C ASN A 106 -12.82 -17.73 3.48
N LYS A 107 -12.64 -17.50 2.18
CA LYS A 107 -11.39 -17.74 1.45
C LYS A 107 -10.30 -16.70 1.70
N ILE A 108 -10.58 -15.63 2.45
CA ILE A 108 -9.65 -14.51 2.62
C ILE A 108 -9.64 -14.07 4.08
N LEU A 109 -8.48 -14.21 4.74
CA LEU A 109 -8.21 -13.62 6.05
C LEU A 109 -7.56 -12.24 5.86
N LEU A 110 -8.19 -11.18 6.36
CA LEU A 110 -7.67 -9.82 6.31
C LEU A 110 -7.40 -9.31 7.72
N LEU A 111 -6.13 -9.21 8.07
CA LEU A 111 -5.68 -8.73 9.37
C LEU A 111 -5.15 -7.30 9.26
N ASN A 112 -5.34 -6.52 10.32
CA ASN A 112 -4.71 -5.22 10.49
C ASN A 112 -3.87 -5.20 11.78
N GLY A 113 -2.55 -5.18 11.63
CA GLY A 113 -1.62 -5.25 12.77
C GLY A 113 -0.17 -5.09 12.34
N SER A 114 0.75 -5.19 13.31
CA SER A 114 2.19 -5.25 13.01
C SER A 114 2.53 -6.63 12.45
N SER A 115 3.32 -6.67 11.38
CA SER A 115 3.85 -7.95 10.86
C SER A 115 4.89 -8.60 11.79
N GLU A 116 5.22 -7.96 12.92
CA GLU A 116 6.01 -8.59 14.00
C GLU A 116 5.20 -9.64 14.77
N TYR A 117 3.88 -9.70 14.59
CA TYR A 117 3.01 -10.73 15.15
C TYR A 117 1.80 -10.97 14.25
N ILE A 118 1.62 -12.20 13.77
CA ILE A 118 0.54 -12.61 12.89
C ILE A 118 -0.26 -13.68 13.62
N GLU A 119 -1.53 -13.40 13.88
CA GLU A 119 -2.43 -14.27 14.65
C GLU A 119 -2.95 -15.44 13.80
N ILE A 120 -2.02 -16.29 13.35
CA ILE A 120 -2.26 -17.55 12.66
C ILE A 120 -1.33 -18.64 13.25
N PRO A 121 -1.68 -19.93 13.13
CA PRO A 121 -0.83 -21.01 13.61
C PRO A 121 0.53 -21.06 12.92
N ASN A 122 1.53 -21.55 13.63
CA ASN A 122 2.85 -21.83 13.07
C ASN A 122 2.77 -23.01 12.07
N ASN A 123 3.71 -23.09 11.13
CA ASN A 123 3.75 -24.13 10.08
C ASN A 123 2.44 -24.26 9.27
N SER A 124 1.74 -23.15 9.02
CA SER A 124 0.43 -23.14 8.34
C SER A 124 0.48 -22.54 6.93
N VAL A 125 1.53 -21.80 6.58
CA VAL A 125 1.64 -21.03 5.34
C VAL A 125 2.57 -21.71 4.34
N ASP A 126 2.11 -21.87 3.10
CA ASP A 126 2.91 -22.45 2.00
C ASP A 126 3.90 -21.44 1.39
N ALA A 127 3.53 -20.17 1.36
CA ALA A 127 4.40 -19.12 0.84
C ALA A 127 4.11 -17.77 1.51
N VAL A 128 5.17 -17.04 1.80
CA VAL A 128 5.12 -15.63 2.21
C VAL A 128 5.75 -14.81 1.10
N VAL A 129 4.99 -13.84 0.60
CA VAL A 129 5.44 -12.88 -0.41
C VAL A 129 5.32 -11.48 0.19
N THR A 130 6.44 -10.79 0.37
CA THR A 130 6.46 -9.51 1.10
C THR A 130 7.41 -8.47 0.47
N ASP A 131 7.10 -7.20 0.68
CA ASP A 131 7.92 -6.05 0.24
C ASP A 131 8.23 -5.16 1.45
N PRO A 132 9.24 -5.53 2.27
CA PRO A 132 9.56 -4.82 3.51
C PRO A 132 10.07 -3.39 3.23
N PRO A 133 10.01 -2.50 4.24
CA PRO A 133 10.47 -1.11 4.08
C PRO A 133 11.96 -1.02 3.70
N TYR A 134 12.28 -0.17 2.72
CA TYR A 134 13.65 0.00 2.21
C TYR A 134 14.45 1.00 3.04
N TYR A 135 14.74 0.64 4.29
CA TYR A 135 15.69 1.35 5.14
C TYR A 135 15.33 2.82 5.40
N ASP A 136 16.04 3.78 4.81
CA ASP A 136 15.79 5.23 4.92
C ASP A 136 15.19 5.85 3.64
N ASN A 137 14.78 5.03 2.66
CA ASN A 137 14.25 5.52 1.38
C ASN A 137 12.91 6.27 1.52
N VAL A 138 11.98 5.79 2.37
CA VAL A 138 10.62 6.33 2.50
C VAL A 138 10.12 6.24 3.95
N MET A 139 9.65 7.37 4.49
CA MET A 139 9.00 7.44 5.81
C MET A 139 7.47 7.36 5.65
N TYR A 140 6.96 6.15 5.44
CA TYR A 140 5.55 5.92 5.09
C TYR A 140 4.58 6.50 6.11
N SER A 141 4.84 6.36 7.42
CA SER A 141 3.95 6.90 8.45
C SER A 141 3.84 8.43 8.37
N GLU A 142 4.93 9.14 8.08
CA GLU A 142 4.94 10.61 7.95
C GLU A 142 4.22 11.07 6.68
N LEU A 143 4.41 10.38 5.55
CA LEU A 143 3.70 10.70 4.30
C LEU A 143 2.21 10.36 4.39
N SER A 144 1.87 9.28 5.09
CA SER A 144 0.50 8.81 5.26
C SER A 144 -0.36 9.77 6.09
N ASP A 145 0.24 10.56 6.99
CA ASP A 145 -0.48 11.57 7.77
C ASP A 145 -1.32 12.52 6.91
N PHE A 146 -0.81 12.88 5.72
CA PHE A 146 -1.54 13.72 4.77
C PHE A 146 -2.93 13.16 4.44
N PHE A 147 -3.03 11.85 4.22
CA PHE A 147 -4.29 11.18 3.92
C PHE A 147 -5.08 10.84 5.19
N TYR A 148 -4.36 10.41 6.23
CA TYR A 148 -4.90 9.92 7.48
C TYR A 148 -5.79 10.96 8.15
N VAL A 149 -5.37 12.23 8.22
CA VAL A 149 -6.14 13.28 8.91
C VAL A 149 -7.51 13.52 8.26
N TRP A 150 -7.62 13.38 6.93
CA TRP A 150 -8.89 13.50 6.22
C TRP A 150 -9.78 12.27 6.44
N LEU A 151 -9.22 11.07 6.34
CA LEU A 151 -9.94 9.83 6.59
C LEU A 151 -10.43 9.75 8.04
N ARG A 152 -9.62 10.22 8.98
CA ARG A 152 -9.94 10.28 10.41
C ARG A 152 -11.23 11.03 10.70
N LEU A 153 -11.50 12.14 10.02
CA LEU A 153 -12.73 12.93 10.22
C LEU A 153 -14.00 12.08 10.07
N GLY A 154 -14.00 11.13 9.13
CA GLY A 154 -15.15 10.25 8.88
C GLY A 154 -15.08 8.89 9.59
N LEU A 155 -13.91 8.48 10.08
CA LEU A 155 -13.68 7.10 10.55
C LEU A 155 -13.38 6.94 12.03
N LYS A 156 -12.96 8.00 12.74
CA LYS A 156 -12.53 7.91 14.14
C LYS A 156 -13.56 7.32 15.12
N GLU A 157 -14.85 7.52 14.85
CA GLU A 157 -15.93 7.04 15.73
C GLU A 157 -16.18 5.53 15.55
N ASN A 158 -15.96 5.01 14.34
CA ASN A 158 -16.28 3.62 13.99
C ASN A 158 -15.05 2.70 13.97
N TYR A 159 -13.85 3.26 13.83
CA TYR A 159 -12.61 2.51 13.64
C TYR A 159 -11.55 2.95 14.64
N GLY A 160 -11.14 2.06 15.53
CA GLY A 160 -10.17 2.33 16.60
C GLY A 160 -8.84 2.88 16.09
N ASN A 161 -8.38 2.41 14.93
CA ASN A 161 -7.13 2.84 14.29
C ASN A 161 -7.13 4.31 13.87
N PHE A 162 -8.29 4.96 13.79
CA PHE A 162 -8.42 6.39 13.47
C PHE A 162 -8.61 7.26 14.72
N ARG A 163 -8.55 6.70 15.94
CA ARG A 163 -8.71 7.48 17.17
C ARG A 163 -7.54 8.43 17.43
N SER A 164 -6.31 7.97 17.21
CA SER A 164 -5.10 8.81 17.35
C SER A 164 -5.11 9.95 16.34
N GLU A 165 -4.50 11.08 16.68
CA GLU A 165 -4.45 12.25 15.79
C GLU A 165 -3.60 12.03 14.54
N LEU A 166 -2.57 11.19 14.65
CA LEU A 166 -1.61 10.88 13.59
C LEU A 166 -1.35 9.37 13.52
N THR A 167 -0.76 8.91 12.41
CA THR A 167 -0.35 7.50 12.24
C THR A 167 0.71 7.08 13.26
N PRO A 168 0.88 5.78 13.56
CA PRO A 168 1.93 5.30 14.46
C PRO A 168 3.33 5.43 13.83
N LYS A 169 4.19 6.26 14.42
CA LYS A 169 5.59 6.43 13.98
C LYS A 169 6.52 5.47 14.69
N ARG A 170 6.38 5.32 16.01
CA ARG A 170 7.33 4.55 16.83
C ARG A 170 7.49 3.10 16.35
N ALA A 171 6.40 2.44 15.97
CA ALA A 171 6.41 1.04 15.53
C ALA A 171 6.87 0.85 14.06
N GLU A 172 7.04 1.91 13.29
CA GLU A 172 7.49 1.82 11.90
C GLU A 172 8.95 1.34 11.81
N ILE A 173 9.21 0.28 11.03
CA ILE A 173 10.55 -0.29 10.85
C ILE A 173 11.26 0.46 9.72
N VAL A 174 11.87 1.60 10.04
CA VAL A 174 12.64 2.44 9.12
C VAL A 174 13.88 2.98 9.81
N LYS A 175 14.90 3.35 9.05
CA LYS A 175 16.01 4.15 9.56
C LYS A 175 15.64 5.62 9.43
N ASN A 176 15.46 6.30 10.56
CA ASN A 176 15.08 7.72 10.59
C ASN A 176 15.83 8.43 11.74
N LYS A 177 16.83 9.24 11.36
CA LYS A 177 17.65 10.00 12.32
C LYS A 177 16.83 10.98 13.18
N TYR A 178 15.73 11.52 12.66
CA TYR A 178 14.87 12.45 13.38
C TYR A 178 13.96 11.76 14.41
N GLN A 179 13.77 10.44 14.26
CA GLN A 179 13.05 9.61 15.22
C GLN A 179 14.01 8.78 16.10
N ASN A 180 15.31 9.04 16.07
CA ASN A 180 16.34 8.24 16.74
C ASN A 180 16.29 6.75 16.38
N LYS A 181 15.99 6.42 15.12
CA LYS A 181 16.01 5.06 14.59
C LYS A 181 17.21 4.90 13.67
N GLY A 182 18.22 4.17 14.13
CA GLY A 182 19.43 3.86 13.38
C GLY A 182 19.37 2.48 12.74
N ASN A 183 20.56 1.99 12.36
CA ASN A 183 20.73 0.71 11.70
C ASN A 183 20.26 -0.44 12.61
N LYS A 184 20.56 -0.35 13.91
CA LYS A 184 20.22 -1.38 14.89
C LYS A 184 18.71 -1.57 14.98
N GLU A 185 17.96 -0.48 15.14
CA GLU A 185 16.50 -0.52 15.27
C GLU A 185 15.83 -1.10 14.02
N PHE A 186 16.35 -0.74 12.84
CA PHE A 186 15.87 -1.29 11.57
C PHE A 186 16.13 -2.80 11.46
N ILE A 187 17.37 -3.24 11.68
CA ILE A 187 17.77 -4.65 11.58
C ILE A 187 16.99 -5.49 12.59
N GLU A 188 16.89 -5.05 13.84
CA GLU A 188 16.16 -5.78 14.88
C GLU A 188 14.66 -5.86 14.57
N GLY A 189 14.05 -4.78 14.07
CA GLY A 189 12.66 -4.77 13.64
C GLY A 189 12.40 -5.74 12.50
N LEU A 190 13.18 -5.66 11.43
CA LEU A 190 13.03 -6.54 10.28
C LEU A 190 13.30 -8.01 10.63
N THR A 191 14.27 -8.26 11.53
CA THR A 191 14.54 -9.61 12.06
C THR A 191 13.34 -10.18 12.79
N ARG A 192 12.61 -9.38 13.59
CA ARG A 192 11.40 -9.84 14.26
C ARG A 192 10.30 -10.21 13.26
N VAL A 193 10.10 -9.39 12.23
CA VAL A 193 9.13 -9.69 11.16
C VAL A 193 9.52 -10.97 10.41
N PHE A 194 10.78 -11.12 10.03
CA PHE A 194 11.24 -12.29 9.28
C PHE A 194 11.19 -13.56 10.13
N ARG A 195 11.46 -13.47 11.44
CA ARG A 195 11.26 -14.58 12.37
C ARG A 195 9.79 -14.98 12.44
N GLU A 196 8.89 -14.00 12.58
CA GLU A 196 7.45 -14.27 12.60
C GLU A 196 7.02 -14.97 11.29
N CYS A 197 7.45 -14.47 10.13
CA CYS A 197 7.18 -15.12 8.85
C CYS A 197 7.73 -16.55 8.79
N TYR A 198 8.96 -16.76 9.26
CA TYR A 198 9.59 -18.08 9.33
C TYR A 198 8.79 -19.05 10.19
N GLU A 199 8.31 -18.61 11.36
CA GLU A 199 7.50 -19.45 12.25
C GLU A 199 6.14 -19.84 11.62
N LYS A 200 5.57 -18.98 10.76
CA LYS A 200 4.30 -19.29 10.06
C LYS A 200 4.47 -20.21 8.86
N LEU A 201 5.64 -20.18 8.22
CA LEU A 201 5.94 -21.02 7.06
C LEU A 201 6.02 -22.50 7.46
N LYS A 202 5.51 -23.37 6.58
CA LYS A 202 5.80 -24.81 6.62
C LYS A 202 7.29 -25.05 6.33
N ASP A 203 7.81 -26.22 6.71
CA ASP A 203 9.22 -26.59 6.49
C ASP A 203 9.69 -26.41 5.03
N GLU A 204 8.83 -26.74 4.06
CA GLU A 204 9.10 -26.60 2.61
C GLU A 204 8.50 -25.30 2.01
N GLY A 205 8.14 -24.35 2.87
CA GLY A 205 7.48 -23.11 2.47
C GLY A 205 8.43 -22.13 1.78
N LEU A 206 7.89 -21.31 0.88
CA LEU A 206 8.67 -20.31 0.15
C LEU A 206 8.62 -18.94 0.85
N PHE A 207 9.78 -18.40 1.21
CA PHE A 207 9.92 -17.00 1.62
C PHE A 207 10.46 -16.17 0.46
N VAL A 208 9.62 -15.31 -0.11
CA VAL A 208 9.97 -14.43 -1.23
C VAL A 208 9.81 -12.99 -0.80
N PHE A 209 10.85 -12.19 -0.98
CA PHE A 209 10.77 -10.76 -0.73
C PHE A 209 11.46 -9.94 -1.80
N THR A 210 10.99 -8.71 -1.97
CA THR A 210 11.63 -7.69 -2.80
C THR A 210 12.34 -6.69 -1.90
N PHE A 211 13.56 -6.31 -2.27
CA PHE A 211 14.30 -5.29 -1.54
C PHE A 211 15.17 -4.48 -2.51
N HIS A 212 15.11 -3.15 -2.39
CA HIS A 212 15.89 -2.27 -3.25
C HIS A 212 16.53 -1.13 -2.47
N HIS A 213 17.85 -1.22 -2.28
CA HIS A 213 18.62 -0.17 -1.63
C HIS A 213 20.03 -0.09 -2.23
N GLY A 214 20.52 1.13 -2.50
CA GLY A 214 21.83 1.35 -3.13
C GLY A 214 23.01 1.25 -2.17
N GLY A 215 22.79 1.49 -0.88
CA GLY A 215 23.82 1.41 0.17
C GLY A 215 24.02 -0.01 0.67
N LYS A 216 25.28 -0.43 0.81
CA LYS A 216 25.67 -1.75 1.36
C LYS A 216 25.19 -1.97 2.79
N GLU A 217 25.06 -0.92 3.59
CA GLU A 217 24.62 -1.02 4.99
C GLU A 217 23.16 -1.48 5.16
N ALA A 218 22.37 -1.43 4.09
CA ALA A 218 20.98 -1.89 4.10
C ALA A 218 20.85 -3.37 3.69
N TRP A 219 21.90 -3.98 3.12
CA TRP A 219 21.98 -5.39 2.75
C TRP A 219 22.73 -6.17 3.83
#